data_AF-A0A8J2LL09-F1
#
_entry.id   AF-A0A8J2LL09-F1
#
_cell.length_a   1.000
_cell.length_b   1.000
_cell.length_c   1.000
_cell.angle_alpha   90.00
_cell.angle_beta   90.00
_cell.angle_gamma   90.00
#
_symmetry.space_group_name_H-M   'P 1'
#
loop_
_entity.id
_entity.type
_entity.pdbx_description
1 polymer ?
#
loop_
_entity_poly.entity_id
_entity_poly.type
_entity_poly.pdbx_seq_one_letter_code
_entity_poly.pdbx_strand_id
1 'polypeptide(L)'
;MSLNDVLMTGPKLQDDIFELLIRFRFFKIPLKADICKMFRQIEVAESHRDFQRIVWRESSDVPIKHYRLNTVTYGTSCAPYLAKRVLQQLCIDEADNLPVAAKVAANDIYMDDLVSGEFTLPKALSLQKNAIELLKRGGFDLRKWSSSYSEILESVSPDMREIQVPLSFDESDSIKALGIRWHPTTDLFQYKV
;
A
#
# COMPACT_ATOMS: atom_id res chain seq x y z
N MET A 1 -21.31 -20.38 -11.28
CA MET A 1 -21.11 -19.96 -9.88
C MET A 1 -19.61 -19.90 -9.65
N SER A 2 -19.07 -18.70 -9.45
CA SER A 2 -17.67 -18.44 -9.16
C SER A 2 -17.44 -18.47 -7.65
N LEU A 3 -16.18 -18.58 -7.20
CA LEU A 3 -15.81 -18.46 -5.79
C LEU A 3 -16.32 -17.13 -5.18
N ASN A 4 -16.29 -16.05 -5.96
CA ASN A 4 -16.75 -14.74 -5.48
C ASN A 4 -18.26 -14.68 -5.22
N ASP A 5 -19.06 -15.57 -5.83
CA ASP A 5 -20.51 -15.60 -5.63
C ASP A 5 -20.89 -16.15 -4.25
N VAL A 6 -19.97 -16.85 -3.58
CA VAL A 6 -20.19 -17.49 -2.26
C VAL A 6 -19.38 -16.84 -1.13
N LEU A 7 -18.39 -16.01 -1.45
CA LEU A 7 -17.59 -15.31 -0.47
C LEU A 7 -18.33 -14.09 0.09
N MET A 8 -18.29 -13.94 1.41
CA MET A 8 -18.74 -12.71 2.07
C MET A 8 -17.69 -11.62 1.90
N THR A 9 -18.01 -10.60 1.09
CA THR A 9 -17.10 -9.47 0.80
C THR A 9 -16.69 -8.66 2.05
N GLY A 10 -17.57 -8.60 3.06
CA GLY A 10 -17.41 -7.70 4.20
C GLY A 10 -17.82 -6.25 3.87
N PRO A 11 -18.00 -5.39 4.88
CA PRO A 11 -18.32 -3.98 4.68
C PRO A 11 -17.14 -3.22 4.04
N LYS A 12 -17.45 -2.12 3.36
CA LYS A 12 -16.41 -1.22 2.85
C LYS A 12 -15.76 -0.49 4.04
N LEU A 13 -14.48 -0.78 4.28
CA LEU A 13 -13.64 -0.13 5.30
C LEU A 13 -12.72 0.96 4.72
N GLN A 14 -12.81 1.22 3.42
CA GLN A 14 -11.97 2.20 2.74
C GLN A 14 -12.53 3.61 2.96
N ASP A 15 -11.67 4.48 3.48
CA ASP A 15 -11.93 5.91 3.60
C ASP A 15 -12.12 6.55 2.22
N ASP A 16 -12.77 7.71 2.18
CA ASP A 16 -12.95 8.44 0.93
C ASP A 16 -11.60 8.93 0.41
N ILE A 17 -11.29 8.55 -0.83
CA ILE A 17 -10.05 8.92 -1.51
C ILE A 17 -9.89 10.45 -1.59
N PHE A 18 -11.00 11.18 -1.66
CA PHE A 18 -11.03 12.64 -1.70
C PHE A 18 -10.56 13.26 -0.37
N GLU A 19 -11.00 12.73 0.76
CA GLU A 19 -10.56 13.18 2.09
C GLU A 19 -9.06 12.92 2.29
N LEU A 20 -8.59 11.76 1.83
CA LEU A 20 -7.17 11.43 1.87
C LEU A 20 -6.33 12.41 1.03
N LEU A 21 -6.76 12.71 -0.20
CA LEU A 21 -6.09 13.66 -1.08
C LEU A 21 -6.06 15.08 -0.49
N ILE A 22 -7.14 15.52 0.16
CA ILE A 22 -7.17 16.82 0.84
C ILE A 22 -6.16 16.88 1.97
N ARG A 23 -6.12 15.87 2.85
CA ARG A 23 -5.14 15.82 3.95
C ARG A 23 -3.72 15.79 3.43
N PHE A 24 -3.45 14.99 2.41
CA PHE A 24 -2.14 14.95 1.76
C PHE A 24 -1.69 16.34 1.29
N ARG A 25 -2.60 17.10 0.66
CA ARG A 25 -2.33 18.47 0.21
C ARG A 25 -2.21 19.51 1.30
N PHE A 26 -2.70 19.21 2.50
CA PHE A 26 -2.59 20.11 3.63
C PHE A 26 -1.17 20.14 4.20
N PHE A 27 -0.39 19.07 4.01
CA PHE A 27 0.97 18.97 4.54
C PHE A 27 1.97 19.74 3.69
N LYS A 28 2.90 20.42 4.36
CA LYS A 28 4.02 21.11 3.69
C LYS A 28 5.02 20.13 3.10
N ILE A 29 5.27 19.02 3.79
CA ILE A 29 6.22 17.97 3.42
C ILE A 29 5.41 16.69 3.17
N PRO A 30 5.01 16.42 1.91
CA PRO A 30 4.28 15.22 1.55
C PRO A 30 5.17 13.98 1.63
N LEU A 31 4.58 12.87 2.08
CA LEU A 31 5.18 11.54 2.16
C LEU A 31 4.29 10.54 1.43
N LYS A 32 4.85 9.86 0.43
CA LYS A 32 4.18 8.77 -0.28
C LYS A 32 5.03 7.50 -0.21
N ALA A 33 4.40 6.34 0.01
CA ALA A 33 5.02 5.02 -0.10
C ALA A 33 4.00 3.94 -0.52
N ASP A 34 4.49 2.78 -0.94
CA ASP A 34 3.73 1.59 -1.39
C ASP A 34 4.05 0.40 -0.46
N ILE A 35 3.02 -0.34 -0.03
CA ILE A 35 3.15 -1.60 0.69
C ILE A 35 3.44 -2.70 -0.33
N CYS A 36 4.64 -3.28 -0.24
CA CYS A 36 5.11 -4.29 -1.17
C CYS A 36 4.22 -5.53 -1.20
N LYS A 37 3.46 -5.70 -2.28
CA LYS A 37 2.61 -6.88 -2.50
C LYS A 37 1.67 -7.14 -1.31
N MET A 38 1.04 -6.08 -0.78
CA MET A 38 0.20 -6.09 0.42
C MET A 38 -0.59 -7.39 0.67
N PHE A 39 -1.44 -7.83 -0.27
CA PHE A 39 -2.25 -9.04 -0.09
C PHE A 39 -1.41 -10.32 0.17
N ARG A 40 -0.25 -10.42 -0.47
CA ARG A 40 0.64 -11.59 -0.35
C ARG A 40 1.39 -11.63 0.99
N GLN A 41 1.33 -10.57 1.79
CA GLN A 41 1.91 -10.53 3.13
C GLN A 41 0.91 -10.99 4.21
N ILE A 42 -0.32 -11.33 3.82
CA ILE A 42 -1.39 -11.75 4.74
C ILE A 42 -1.69 -13.23 4.52
N GLU A 43 -1.44 -14.04 5.54
CA GLU A 43 -1.78 -15.46 5.48
C GLU A 43 -3.28 -15.72 5.59
N VAL A 44 -3.75 -16.68 4.80
CA VAL A 44 -5.09 -17.25 4.92
C VAL A 44 -5.02 -18.38 5.94
N ALA A 45 -6.04 -18.46 6.80
CA ALA A 45 -6.20 -19.55 7.75
C ALA A 45 -6.07 -20.91 7.04
N GLU A 46 -5.33 -21.84 7.64
CA GLU A 46 -4.98 -23.11 6.98
C GLU A 46 -6.21 -23.89 6.50
N SER A 47 -7.28 -23.89 7.30
CA SER A 47 -8.57 -24.50 6.98
C SER A 47 -9.25 -23.92 5.73
N HIS A 48 -8.91 -22.69 5.33
CA HIS A 48 -9.51 -22.01 4.18
C HIS A 48 -8.65 -22.07 2.90
N ARG A 49 -7.38 -22.50 3.00
CA ARG A 49 -6.45 -22.55 1.85
C ARG A 49 -6.90 -23.52 0.76
N ASP A 50 -7.66 -24.55 1.13
CA ASP A 50 -8.18 -25.53 0.18
C ASP A 50 -9.20 -24.94 -0.81
N PHE A 51 -9.88 -23.86 -0.43
CA PHE A 51 -10.82 -23.13 -1.29
C PHE A 51 -10.12 -22.20 -2.30
N GLN A 52 -8.81 -21.99 -2.16
CA GLN A 52 -7.98 -21.17 -3.05
C GLN A 52 -7.08 -22.03 -3.95
N ARG A 53 -7.56 -23.21 -4.35
CA ARG A 53 -6.81 -24.10 -5.24
C ARG A 53 -6.76 -23.56 -6.66
N ILE A 54 -5.57 -23.63 -7.25
CA ILE A 54 -5.37 -23.39 -8.67
C ILE A 54 -4.82 -24.65 -9.34
N VAL A 55 -5.16 -24.83 -10.61
CA VAL A 55 -4.62 -25.88 -11.45
C VAL A 55 -3.66 -25.28 -12.46
N TRP A 56 -2.52 -25.93 -12.66
CA TRP A 56 -1.54 -25.48 -13.63
C TRP A 56 -0.82 -26.65 -14.29
N ARG A 57 -0.55 -26.51 -15.57
CA ARG A 57 0.33 -27.38 -16.36
C ARG A 57 1.05 -26.53 -17.41
N GLU A 58 2.26 -26.96 -17.77
CA GLU A 58 3.10 -26.24 -18.74
C GLU A 58 2.65 -26.47 -20.19
N SER A 59 2.30 -27.72 -20.52
CA SER A 59 1.77 -28.12 -21.82
C SER A 59 0.66 -29.17 -21.67
N SER A 60 -0.04 -29.49 -22.76
CA SER A 60 -1.10 -30.52 -22.78
C SER A 60 -0.62 -31.90 -22.37
N ASP A 61 0.67 -32.17 -22.56
CA ASP A 61 1.30 -33.48 -22.40
C ASP A 61 1.76 -33.73 -20.96
N VAL A 62 1.80 -32.68 -20.13
CA VAL A 62 2.20 -32.78 -18.72
C VAL A 62 0.94 -32.93 -17.83
N PRO A 63 0.97 -33.82 -16.81
CA PRO A 63 -0.12 -33.94 -15.85
C PRO A 63 -0.45 -32.60 -15.16
N ILE A 64 -1.74 -32.35 -14.94
CA ILE A 64 -2.20 -31.17 -14.20
C ILE A 64 -1.72 -31.25 -12.76
N LYS A 65 -1.10 -30.17 -12.29
CA LYS A 65 -0.72 -29.98 -10.89
C LYS A 65 -1.74 -29.11 -10.18
N HIS A 66 -1.96 -29.39 -8.90
CA HIS A 66 -2.80 -28.59 -8.02
C HIS A 66 -1.91 -27.83 -7.03
N TYR A 67 -2.15 -26.53 -6.89
CA TYR A 67 -1.49 -25.68 -5.91
C TYR A 67 -2.53 -25.06 -4.99
N ARG A 68 -2.13 -24.77 -3.75
CA ARG A 68 -2.93 -24.03 -2.78
C ARG A 68 -2.28 -22.67 -2.55
N LEU A 69 -3.06 -21.61 -2.67
CA LEU A 69 -2.60 -20.28 -2.31
C LEU A 69 -2.70 -20.14 -0.78
N ASN A 70 -1.61 -19.68 -0.17
CA ASN A 70 -1.50 -19.59 1.30
C ASN A 70 -1.86 -18.19 1.82
N THR A 71 -1.97 -17.21 0.94
CA THR A 71 -2.12 -15.80 1.29
C THR A 71 -3.32 -15.19 0.59
N VAL A 72 -3.77 -14.04 1.10
CA VAL A 72 -4.88 -13.32 0.50
C VAL A 72 -4.54 -13.06 -0.97
N THR A 73 -5.46 -13.44 -1.85
CA THR A 73 -5.23 -13.42 -3.29
C THR A 73 -6.10 -12.35 -3.93
N TYR A 74 -5.48 -11.59 -4.85
CA TYR A 74 -6.16 -10.58 -5.64
C TYR A 74 -7.30 -11.18 -6.47
N GLY A 75 -8.34 -10.39 -6.73
CA GLY A 75 -9.51 -10.84 -7.47
C GLY A 75 -10.53 -11.63 -6.65
N THR A 76 -10.22 -12.00 -5.39
CA THR A 76 -11.26 -12.45 -4.46
C THR A 76 -12.07 -11.27 -3.93
N SER A 77 -13.39 -11.41 -3.85
CA SER A 77 -14.29 -10.31 -3.46
C SER A 77 -13.99 -9.75 -2.07
N CYS A 78 -13.59 -10.60 -1.11
CA CYS A 78 -13.27 -10.22 0.26
C CYS A 78 -11.83 -9.71 0.48
N ALA A 79 -10.93 -9.80 -0.51
CA ALA A 79 -9.53 -9.41 -0.33
C ALA A 79 -9.33 -7.96 0.17
N PRO A 80 -10.03 -6.94 -0.36
CA PRO A 80 -9.87 -5.57 0.12
C PRO A 80 -10.25 -5.40 1.60
N TYR A 81 -11.34 -6.04 2.02
CA TYR A 81 -11.78 -6.03 3.41
C TYR A 81 -10.75 -6.69 4.32
N LEU A 82 -10.30 -7.91 3.97
CA LEU A 82 -9.32 -8.64 4.76
C LEU A 82 -8.02 -7.83 4.93
N ALA A 83 -7.55 -7.22 3.85
CA ALA A 83 -6.31 -6.44 3.86
C ALA A 83 -6.41 -5.19 4.76
N LYS A 84 -7.48 -4.40 4.62
CA LYS A 84 -7.69 -3.22 5.46
C LYS A 84 -7.95 -3.61 6.92
N ARG A 85 -8.69 -4.69 7.19
CA ARG A 85 -8.97 -5.15 8.57
C ARG A 85 -7.71 -5.61 9.30
N VAL A 86 -6.77 -6.27 8.61
CA VAL A 86 -5.46 -6.65 9.16
C VAL A 86 -4.62 -5.42 9.48
N LEU A 87 -4.55 -4.45 8.57
CA LEU A 87 -3.87 -3.17 8.85
C LEU A 87 -4.49 -2.43 10.05
N GLN A 88 -5.82 -2.37 10.12
CA GLN A 88 -6.51 -1.76 11.26
C GLN A 88 -6.18 -2.50 12.57
N GLN A 89 -6.10 -3.83 12.55
CA GLN A 89 -5.70 -4.60 13.73
C GLN A 89 -4.28 -4.25 14.16
N LEU A 90 -3.33 -4.21 13.21
CA LEU A 90 -1.95 -3.79 13.48
C LEU A 90 -1.89 -2.40 14.12
N CYS A 91 -2.69 -1.45 13.63
CA CYS A 91 -2.75 -0.11 14.20
C CYS A 91 -3.30 -0.10 15.64
N ILE A 92 -4.26 -0.97 15.94
CA ILE A 92 -4.81 -1.12 17.30
C ILE A 92 -3.75 -1.76 18.22
N ASP A 93 -3.12 -2.83 17.78
CA ASP A 93 -2.15 -3.60 18.58
C ASP A 93 -0.89 -2.78 18.91
N GLU A 94 -0.48 -1.90 18.00
CA GLU A 94 0.72 -1.05 18.15
C GLU A 94 0.41 0.40 18.56
N ALA A 95 -0.86 0.71 18.90
CA ALA A 95 -1.28 2.05 19.26
C ALA A 95 -0.51 2.63 20.46
N ASP A 96 -0.18 1.78 21.44
CA ASP A 96 0.55 2.22 22.64
C ASP A 96 2.05 2.40 22.37
N ASN A 97 2.63 1.62 21.46
CA ASN A 97 4.06 1.66 21.14
C ASN A 97 4.41 2.79 20.15
N LEU A 98 3.56 3.00 19.14
CA LEU A 98 3.79 3.88 18.01
C LEU A 98 2.54 4.74 17.71
N PRO A 99 2.03 5.53 18.67
CA PRO A 99 0.70 6.15 18.59
C PRO A 99 0.52 7.05 17.36
N VAL A 100 1.55 7.81 17.00
CA VAL A 100 1.50 8.71 15.83
C VAL A 100 1.45 7.91 14.53
N ALA A 101 2.33 6.91 14.38
CA ALA A 101 2.35 6.10 13.17
C ALA A 101 1.11 5.21 13.07
N ALA A 102 0.61 4.65 14.16
CA ALA A 102 -0.64 3.88 14.20
C ALA A 102 -1.83 4.73 13.74
N LYS A 103 -1.92 5.98 14.22
CA LYS A 103 -2.95 6.91 13.77
C LYS A 103 -2.80 7.25 12.28
N VAL A 104 -1.59 7.50 11.80
CA VAL A 104 -1.34 7.78 10.37
C VAL A 104 -1.68 6.55 9.53
N ALA A 105 -1.19 5.35 9.87
CA ALA A 105 -1.48 4.13 9.12
C ALA A 105 -2.98 3.79 9.08
N ALA A 106 -3.71 4.05 10.17
CA ALA A 106 -5.15 3.83 10.21
C ALA A 106 -5.91 4.72 9.22
N ASN A 107 -5.51 5.98 9.10
CA ASN A 107 -6.24 7.02 8.36
C ASN A 107 -5.69 7.28 6.94
N ASP A 108 -4.39 7.12 6.74
CA ASP A 108 -3.66 7.63 5.58
C ASP A 108 -3.19 6.52 4.63
N ILE A 109 -3.49 5.26 4.95
CA ILE A 109 -3.31 4.12 4.04
C ILE A 109 -4.59 3.85 3.27
N TYR A 110 -4.50 4.00 1.95
CA TYR A 110 -5.53 3.60 1.00
C TYR A 110 -5.03 2.42 0.18
N MET A 111 -5.63 1.26 0.40
CA MET A 111 -5.17 -0.01 -0.18
C MET A 111 -3.68 -0.23 0.16
N ASP A 112 -2.82 -0.27 -0.85
CA ASP A 112 -1.37 -0.42 -0.74
C ASP A 112 -0.61 0.93 -0.68
N ASP A 113 -1.26 2.06 -0.90
CA ASP A 113 -0.61 3.38 -0.88
C ASP A 113 -0.71 4.04 0.51
N LEU A 114 0.43 4.40 1.10
CA LEU A 114 0.54 5.33 2.21
C LEU A 114 0.70 6.75 1.65
N VAL A 115 -0.22 7.64 1.98
CA VAL A 115 -0.24 9.03 1.47
C VAL A 115 -0.48 9.99 2.63
N SER A 116 0.59 10.54 3.19
CA SER A 116 0.57 11.37 4.40
C SER A 116 1.57 12.52 4.28
N GLY A 117 1.92 13.17 5.40
CA GLY A 117 2.90 14.24 5.41
C GLY A 117 3.01 14.93 6.76
N GLU A 118 3.88 15.92 6.82
CA GLU A 118 4.13 16.72 8.01
C GLU A 118 4.46 18.18 7.66
N PHE A 119 4.48 19.06 8.67
CA PHE A 119 4.78 20.49 8.45
C PHE A 119 6.26 20.86 8.58
N THR A 120 7.06 20.00 9.20
CA THR A 120 8.48 20.24 9.44
C THR A 120 9.30 19.00 9.11
N LEU A 121 10.51 19.21 8.61
CA LEU A 121 11.39 18.11 8.16
C LEU A 121 11.70 17.11 9.29
N PRO A 122 12.01 17.52 10.54
CA PRO A 122 12.24 16.57 11.63
C PRO A 122 11.02 15.68 11.93
N LYS A 123 9.81 16.24 11.85
CA LYS A 123 8.58 15.47 12.05
C LYS A 123 8.33 14.51 10.90
N ALA A 124 8.54 14.94 9.67
CA ALA A 124 8.39 14.10 8.48
C ALA A 124 9.36 12.90 8.51
N LEU A 125 10.62 13.12 8.85
CA LEU A 125 11.62 12.06 9.01
C LEU A 125 11.24 11.09 10.14
N SER A 126 10.78 11.63 11.28
CA SER A 126 10.31 10.79 12.39
C SER A 126 9.08 9.96 11.98
N LEU A 127 8.14 10.55 11.24
CA LEU A 127 6.94 9.87 10.78
C LEU A 127 7.30 8.75 9.80
N GLN A 128 8.16 9.02 8.81
CA GLN A 128 8.66 8.01 7.88
C GLN A 128 9.28 6.82 8.62
N LYS A 129 10.20 7.09 9.56
CA LYS A 129 10.85 6.03 10.35
C LYS A 129 9.84 5.21 11.16
N ASN A 130 8.90 5.87 11.84
CA ASN A 130 7.91 5.20 12.67
C ASN A 130 6.89 4.42 11.83
N ALA A 131 6.55 4.89 10.63
CA ALA A 131 5.67 4.18 9.69
C ALA A 131 6.34 2.91 9.15
N ILE A 132 7.64 2.98 8.80
CA ILE A 132 8.43 1.81 8.40
C ILE A 132 8.45 0.78 9.53
N GLU A 133 8.77 1.21 10.75
CA GLU A 133 8.82 0.32 11.92
C GLU A 133 7.45 -0.32 12.21
N LEU A 134 6.38 0.47 12.25
CA LEU A 134 5.02 -0.01 12.51
C LEU A 134 4.63 -1.10 11.51
N LEU A 135 4.76 -0.82 10.20
CA LEU A 135 4.36 -1.77 9.18
C LEU A 135 5.26 -3.01 9.19
N LYS A 136 6.56 -2.85 9.50
CA LYS A 136 7.49 -3.96 9.62
C LYS A 136 7.10 -4.94 10.73
N ARG A 137 6.57 -4.46 11.86
CA ARG A 137 6.04 -5.32 12.93
C ARG A 137 4.87 -6.19 12.47
N GLY A 138 4.05 -5.68 11.57
CA GLY A 138 2.99 -6.45 10.90
C GLY A 138 3.46 -7.31 9.72
N GLY A 139 4.77 -7.37 9.45
CA GLY A 139 5.31 -8.08 8.29
C GLY A 139 5.14 -7.36 6.95
N PHE A 140 4.73 -6.09 6.98
CA PHE A 140 4.55 -5.25 5.80
C PHE A 140 5.80 -4.44 5.49
N ASP A 141 6.21 -4.45 4.23
CA ASP A 141 7.40 -3.71 3.78
C ASP A 141 6.98 -2.49 2.96
N LEU A 142 7.38 -1.30 3.40
CA LEU A 142 7.20 -0.06 2.64
C LEU A 142 8.31 0.13 1.62
N ARG A 143 7.95 0.56 0.43
CA ARG A 143 8.86 0.85 -0.69
C ARG A 143 8.34 2.01 -1.53
N LYS A 144 9.06 2.36 -2.59
CA LYS A 144 8.72 3.46 -3.51
C LYS A 144 8.44 4.77 -2.77
N TRP A 145 9.31 5.13 -1.84
CA TRP A 145 9.22 6.41 -1.14
C TRP A 145 9.34 7.57 -2.13
N SER A 146 8.45 8.54 -1.98
CA SER A 146 8.43 9.77 -2.77
C SER A 146 8.03 10.96 -1.89
N SER A 147 8.68 12.11 -2.12
CA SER A 147 8.47 13.38 -1.41
C SER A 147 8.95 14.54 -2.28
N SER A 148 8.44 15.75 -1.99
CA SER A 148 8.97 16.98 -2.57
C SER A 148 10.30 17.44 -1.94
N TYR A 149 10.74 16.78 -0.86
CA TYR A 149 11.97 17.08 -0.12
C TYR A 149 12.98 15.95 -0.31
N SER A 150 14.18 16.27 -0.80
CA SER A 150 15.20 15.25 -1.10
C SER A 150 15.73 14.58 0.17
N GLU A 151 15.75 15.30 1.28
CA GLU A 151 16.22 14.80 2.58
C GLU A 151 15.39 13.60 3.08
N ILE A 152 14.11 13.51 2.69
CA ILE A 152 13.23 12.37 2.95
C ILE A 152 13.60 11.14 2.12
N LEU A 153 14.11 11.35 0.91
CA LEU A 153 14.55 10.24 0.05
C LEU A 153 15.94 9.78 0.46
N GLU A 154 16.80 10.71 0.86
CA GLU A 154 18.16 10.43 1.32
C GLU A 154 18.21 9.61 2.62
N SER A 155 17.20 9.73 3.48
CA SER A 155 17.07 8.96 4.73
C SER A 155 16.74 7.48 4.53
N VAL A 156 16.32 7.06 3.33
CA VAL A 156 16.04 5.67 2.98
C VAL A 156 17.02 5.14 1.95
N SER A 157 17.22 3.82 1.93
CA SER A 157 18.09 3.17 0.97
C SER A 157 17.58 3.37 -0.47
N PRO A 158 18.48 3.44 -1.48
CA PRO A 158 18.09 3.72 -2.87
C PRO A 158 17.05 2.76 -3.45
N ASP A 159 17.04 1.50 -3.03
CA ASP A 159 16.08 0.46 -3.45
C ASP A 159 14.67 0.68 -2.89
N MET A 160 14.53 1.44 -1.80
CA MET A 160 13.25 1.81 -1.23
C MET A 160 12.66 3.09 -1.84
N ARG A 161 13.42 3.82 -2.66
CA ARG A 161 12.96 5.06 -3.31
C ARG A 161 12.10 4.74 -4.54
N GLU A 162 11.16 5.60 -4.86
CA GLU A 162 10.43 5.50 -6.12
C GLU A 162 11.40 5.84 -7.25
N ILE A 163 11.83 4.83 -8.01
CA ILE A 163 12.63 5.03 -9.22
C ILE A 163 11.75 5.82 -10.19
N GLN A 164 12.12 7.08 -10.46
CA GLN A 164 11.65 7.79 -11.65
C GLN A 164 12.17 7.02 -12.85
N VAL A 165 11.44 6.02 -13.32
CA VAL A 165 11.71 5.44 -14.63
C VAL A 165 11.15 6.47 -15.61
N PRO A 166 11.98 7.13 -16.45
CA PRO A 166 11.49 8.05 -17.46
C PRO A 166 10.83 7.21 -18.57
N LEU A 167 9.61 6.73 -18.29
CA LEU A 167 8.76 6.02 -19.24
C LEU A 167 7.81 7.00 -19.92
N SER A 168 8.37 8.04 -20.54
CA SER A 168 7.83 8.76 -21.70
C SER A 168 8.66 10.00 -21.99
N PHE A 169 8.97 10.22 -23.27
CA PHE A 169 9.39 11.51 -23.83
C PHE A 169 8.22 12.53 -23.75
N ASP A 170 7.83 12.89 -22.54
CA ASP A 170 6.98 14.04 -22.22
C ASP A 170 7.55 14.60 -20.91
N GLU A 171 8.12 15.80 -20.98
CA GLU A 171 9.06 16.44 -20.03
C GLU A 171 8.51 16.73 -18.62
N SER A 172 8.00 15.75 -17.89
CA SER A 172 7.65 15.98 -16.49
C SER A 172 7.70 14.71 -15.63
N ASP A 173 8.60 14.72 -14.64
CA ASP A 173 8.78 13.70 -13.61
C ASP A 173 7.52 13.60 -12.73
N SER A 174 6.47 12.98 -13.26
CA SER A 174 5.23 12.71 -12.55
C SER A 174 5.19 11.27 -12.05
N ILE A 175 4.63 11.11 -10.86
CA ILE A 175 4.36 9.85 -10.19
C ILE A 175 2.85 9.68 -10.09
N LYS A 176 2.33 8.46 -10.28
CA LYS A 176 0.92 8.19 -9.99
C LYS A 176 0.71 8.15 -8.47
N ALA A 177 -0.21 8.96 -7.98
CA ALA A 177 -0.75 8.91 -6.63
C ALA A 177 -2.27 8.70 -6.76
N LEU A 178 -2.77 7.52 -6.38
CA LEU A 178 -4.20 7.24 -6.31
C LEU A 178 -4.98 7.50 -7.63
N GLY A 179 -4.35 7.27 -8.78
CA GLY A 179 -4.93 7.48 -10.11
C GLY A 179 -4.73 8.86 -10.72
N ILE A 180 -4.15 9.82 -9.98
CA ILE A 180 -3.81 11.17 -10.45
C ILE A 180 -2.28 11.26 -10.60
N ARG A 181 -1.78 12.07 -11.55
CA ARG A 181 -0.33 12.34 -11.66
C ARG A 181 0.05 13.40 -10.64
N TRP A 182 1.12 13.17 -9.90
CA TRP A 182 1.71 14.08 -8.93
C TRP A 182 3.16 14.34 -9.27
N HIS A 183 3.57 15.60 -9.34
CA HIS A 183 4.97 15.98 -9.50
C HIS A 183 5.57 16.22 -8.13
N PRO A 184 6.50 15.37 -7.67
CA PRO A 184 7.10 15.54 -6.35
C PRO A 184 7.85 16.86 -6.26
N THR A 185 8.63 17.22 -7.28
CA THR A 185 9.50 18.40 -7.28
C THR A 185 8.74 19.72 -7.18
N THR A 186 7.55 19.81 -7.79
CA THR A 186 6.74 21.03 -7.82
C THR A 186 5.52 20.97 -6.92
N ASP A 187 5.25 19.81 -6.31
CA ASP A 187 4.04 19.49 -5.56
C ASP A 187 2.74 19.87 -6.30
N LEU A 188 2.63 19.47 -7.57
CA LEU A 188 1.44 19.74 -8.40
C LEU A 188 0.76 18.44 -8.83
N PHE A 189 -0.57 18.42 -8.80
CA PHE A 189 -1.37 17.32 -9.33
C PHE A 189 -1.76 17.68 -10.76
N GLN A 190 -1.66 16.72 -11.68
CA GLN A 190 -2.02 16.85 -13.08
C GLN A 190 -3.03 15.75 -13.44
N TYR A 191 -4.05 16.12 -14.21
CA TYR A 191 -4.95 15.20 -14.88
C TYR A 191 -4.72 15.27 -16.39
N LYS A 192 -4.83 14.14 -17.08
CA LYS A 192 -4.80 14.08 -18.54
C LYS A 192 -6.25 13.85 -19.00
N VAL A 193 -6.82 14.82 -19.72
CA VAL A 193 -8.10 14.67 -20.45
C VAL A 193 -7.81 14.10 -21.82
#